data_AF-A0A1K2AIT0-F1
#
_entry.id   AF-A0A1K2AIT0-F1
#
_cell.length_a   1.000
_cell.length_b   1.000
_cell.length_c   1.000
_cell.angle_alpha   90.00
_cell.angle_beta   90.00
_cell.angle_gamma   90.00
#
_symmetry.space_group_name_H-M   'P 1'
#
loop_
_entity.id
_entity.type
_entity.pdbx_description
1 polymer ?
#
loop_
_entity_poly.entity_id
_entity_poly.type
_entity_poly.pdbx_seq_one_letter_code
_entity_poly.pdbx_strand_id
1 'polypeptide(L)'
;MTDLPESTVLASDYFHGYSVVGLLAVIGVLFVAVAFGAGRLLRPVVPTPEKLLTYECGVDPVGEGWAHTQVRYYVYAFLYVIFAVDSIFLFPWATVFAAPGYGATTLVEMFIFLGFLAVGLLYAWKKGVLEWT
;
A
#
# COMPACT_ATOMS: atom_id res chain seq x y z
N MET A 1 19.09 -42.08 -4.42
CA MET A 1 18.29 -40.86 -4.61
C MET A 1 17.49 -40.71 -3.32
N THR A 2 18.05 -40.03 -2.33
CA THR A 2 17.48 -39.99 -0.97
C THR A 2 16.29 -39.03 -0.94
N ASP A 3 15.09 -39.56 -0.76
CA ASP A 3 13.89 -38.77 -0.52
C ASP A 3 14.07 -38.03 0.80
N LEU A 4 14.34 -36.72 0.72
CA LEU A 4 14.35 -35.84 1.88
C LEU A 4 12.93 -35.80 2.48
N PRO A 5 12.77 -35.62 3.80
CA PRO A 5 11.45 -35.49 4.42
C PRO A 5 10.61 -34.40 3.74
N GLU A 6 9.32 -34.62 3.52
CA GLU A 6 8.41 -33.66 2.86
C GLU A 6 8.49 -32.25 3.49
N SER A 7 8.61 -32.16 4.81
CA SER A 7 8.78 -30.90 5.54
C SER A 7 10.04 -30.13 5.16
N THR A 8 11.12 -30.82 4.83
CA THR A 8 12.39 -30.20 4.42
C THR A 8 12.32 -29.68 2.99
N VAL A 9 11.60 -30.37 2.10
CA VAL A 9 11.34 -29.92 0.73
C VAL A 9 10.47 -28.66 0.74
N LEU A 10 9.37 -28.67 1.51
CA LEU A 10 8.49 -27.50 1.65
C LEU A 10 9.21 -26.27 2.24
N ALA A 11 10.07 -26.47 3.24
CA ALA A 11 10.87 -25.39 3.80
C ALA A 11 11.86 -24.82 2.76
N SER A 12 12.53 -25.69 2.01
CA SER A 12 13.44 -25.29 0.93
C SER A 12 12.71 -24.47 -0.14
N ASP A 13 11.55 -24.93 -0.60
CA ASP A 13 10.75 -24.24 -1.63
C ASP A 13 10.23 -22.88 -1.14
N TYR A 14 9.80 -22.82 0.13
CA TYR A 14 9.43 -21.57 0.79
C TYR A 14 10.59 -20.57 0.77
N PHE A 15 11.75 -20.93 1.33
CA PHE A 15 12.90 -20.03 1.40
C PHE A 15 13.42 -19.66 0.01
N HIS A 16 13.40 -20.59 -0.94
CA HIS A 16 13.74 -20.31 -2.33
C HIS A 16 12.81 -19.25 -2.92
N GLY A 17 11.49 -19.38 -2.76
CA GLY A 17 10.52 -18.40 -3.22
C GLY A 17 10.77 -16.99 -2.66
N TYR A 18 10.95 -16.87 -1.34
CA TYR A 18 11.26 -15.57 -0.72
C TYR A 18 12.64 -15.03 -1.13
N SER A 19 13.63 -15.90 -1.37
CA SER A 19 14.94 -15.47 -1.84
C SER A 19 14.87 -14.86 -3.25
N VAL A 20 14.04 -15.41 -4.14
CA VAL A 20 13.81 -14.87 -5.48
C VAL A 20 13.14 -13.49 -5.40
N VAL A 21 12.10 -13.35 -4.57
CA VAL A 21 11.42 -12.06 -4.35
C VAL A 21 12.37 -11.02 -3.76
N GLY A 22 13.18 -11.41 -2.77
CA GLY A 22 14.18 -10.56 -2.15
C GLY A 22 15.25 -10.11 -3.14
N LEU A 23 15.76 -11.03 -3.96
CA LEU A 23 16.73 -10.72 -5.01
C LEU A 23 16.15 -9.73 -6.03
N LEU A 24 14.91 -9.94 -6.47
CA LEU A 24 14.22 -9.04 -7.39
C LEU A 24 14.08 -7.63 -6.79
N ALA A 25 13.70 -7.52 -5.51
CA ALA A 25 13.61 -6.24 -4.82
C ALA A 25 14.96 -5.52 -4.75
N VAL A 26 16.04 -6.25 -4.44
CA VAL A 26 17.41 -5.71 -4.42
C VAL A 26 17.82 -5.23 -5.80
N ILE A 27 17.59 -6.02 -6.85
CA ILE A 27 17.88 -5.64 -8.23
C ILE A 27 17.08 -4.38 -8.62
N GLY A 28 15.81 -4.30 -8.24
CA GLY A 28 14.97 -3.13 -8.49
C GLY A 28 15.51 -1.86 -7.84
N VAL A 29 15.91 -1.93 -6.57
CA VAL A 29 16.54 -0.80 -5.85
C VAL A 29 17.87 -0.42 -6.49
N LEU A 30 18.72 -1.40 -6.82
CA LEU A 30 20.00 -1.16 -7.49
C LEU A 30 19.81 -0.53 -8.86
N PHE A 31 18.83 -0.98 -9.63
CA PHE A 31 18.51 -0.42 -10.93
C PHE A 31 18.14 1.08 -10.81
N VAL A 32 17.25 1.42 -9.88
CA VAL A 32 16.89 2.83 -9.62
C VAL A 32 18.13 3.62 -9.17
N ALA A 33 18.91 3.11 -8.22
CA ALA A 33 20.10 3.78 -7.71
C ALA A 33 21.14 4.03 -8.82
N VAL A 34 21.40 3.04 -9.68
CA VAL A 34 22.32 3.16 -10.82
C VAL A 34 21.76 4.14 -11.86
N ALA A 35 20.46 4.07 -12.19
CA ALA A 35 19.85 4.99 -13.15
C ALA A 35 19.94 6.45 -12.70
N PHE A 36 19.59 6.74 -11.44
CA PHE A 36 19.71 8.08 -10.86
C PHE A 36 21.18 8.51 -10.71
N GLY A 37 22.07 7.59 -10.32
CA GLY A 37 23.51 7.84 -10.21
C GLY A 37 24.16 8.17 -11.55
N ALA A 38 23.88 7.38 -12.59
CA ALA A 38 24.32 7.63 -13.96
C ALA A 38 23.73 8.93 -14.49
N GLY A 39 22.43 9.18 -14.28
CA GLY A 39 21.80 10.44 -14.67
C GLY A 39 22.44 11.66 -14.01
N ARG A 40 22.82 11.57 -12.73
CA ARG A 40 23.56 12.63 -12.02
C ARG A 40 24.97 12.82 -12.56
N LEU A 41 25.67 11.75 -12.93
CA LEU A 41 27.05 11.81 -13.44
C LEU A 41 27.14 12.34 -14.87
N LEU A 42 26.18 11.95 -15.73
CA LEU A 42 26.18 12.28 -17.16
C LEU A 42 25.55 13.65 -17.46
N ARG A 43 24.68 14.16 -16.59
CA ARG A 43 23.96 15.42 -16.82
C ARG A 43 24.86 16.65 -16.61
N PRO A 44 24.77 17.67 -17.48
CA PRO A 44 25.34 19.00 -17.18
C PRO A 44 24.68 19.64 -15.95
N VAL A 45 25.49 19.98 -14.95
CA VAL A 45 25.03 20.62 -13.70
C VAL A 45 25.35 22.11 -13.77
N VAL A 46 24.34 22.93 -14.07
CA VAL A 46 24.44 24.41 -14.13
C VAL A 46 23.34 25.02 -13.26
N PRO A 47 23.51 25.03 -11.92
CA PRO A 47 22.55 25.64 -11.01
C PRO A 47 22.61 27.17 -11.19
N THR A 48 21.45 27.78 -11.41
CA THR A 48 21.29 29.24 -11.36
C THR A 48 20.18 29.54 -10.35
N PRO A 49 20.18 30.71 -9.70
CA PRO A 49 19.14 31.07 -8.73
C PRO A 49 17.73 30.86 -9.29
N GLU A 50 17.50 31.24 -10.55
CA GLU A 50 16.20 31.15 -11.22
C GLU A 50 15.74 29.69 -11.43
N LYS A 51 16.66 28.75 -11.69
CA LYS A 51 16.34 27.32 -11.84
C LYS A 51 16.00 26.63 -10.52
N LEU A 52 16.37 27.25 -9.41
CA LEU A 52 16.16 26.72 -8.05
C LEU A 52 14.95 27.37 -7.36
N LEU A 53 14.34 28.39 -7.97
CA LEU A 53 13.10 28.98 -7.48
C LEU A 53 11.91 28.04 -7.71
N THR A 54 10.97 28.05 -6.76
CA THR A 54 9.68 27.36 -6.91
C THR A 54 8.92 27.91 -8.10
N TYR A 55 8.34 27.03 -8.91
CA TYR A 55 7.53 27.42 -10.05
C TYR A 55 6.20 28.04 -9.58
N GLU A 56 5.96 29.30 -9.95
CA GLU A 56 4.72 30.05 -9.67
C GLU A 56 4.20 30.71 -10.96
N CYS A 57 4.00 29.93 -12.03
CA CYS A 57 3.40 30.41 -13.30
C CYS A 57 4.03 31.68 -13.90
N GLY A 58 5.33 31.91 -13.67
CA GLY A 58 6.08 33.05 -14.20
C GLY A 58 6.12 34.27 -13.27
N VAL A 59 5.56 34.19 -12.06
CA VAL A 59 5.79 35.20 -11.00
C VAL A 59 6.81 34.72 -9.99
N ASP A 60 7.43 35.66 -9.28
CA ASP A 60 8.32 35.33 -8.18
C ASP A 60 7.51 34.68 -7.04
N PRO A 61 7.99 33.56 -6.47
CA PRO A 61 7.28 32.89 -5.40
C PRO A 61 7.18 33.80 -4.17
N VAL A 62 5.96 33.97 -3.67
CA VAL A 62 5.65 34.81 -2.52
C VAL A 62 5.10 33.97 -1.37
N GLY A 63 5.71 34.12 -0.19
CA GLY A 63 5.32 33.43 1.04
C GLY A 63 5.97 32.05 1.19
N GLU A 64 6.25 31.67 2.44
CA GLU A 64 6.64 30.31 2.81
C GLU A 64 5.53 29.67 3.65
N GLY A 65 5.19 28.40 3.38
CA GLY A 65 4.45 27.57 4.34
C GLY A 65 2.92 27.74 4.40
N TRP A 66 2.27 28.39 3.43
CA TRP A 66 0.80 28.54 3.41
C TRP A 66 0.06 27.32 2.82
N ALA A 67 0.55 26.11 3.10
CA ALA A 67 -0.22 24.92 2.80
C ALA A 67 -1.31 24.77 3.86
N HIS A 68 -2.53 25.23 3.56
CA HIS A 68 -3.72 24.93 4.34
C HIS A 68 -3.96 23.41 4.31
N THR A 69 -3.34 22.68 5.23
CA THR A 69 -3.55 21.24 5.37
C THR A 69 -4.98 21.04 5.85
N GLN A 70 -5.81 20.53 4.96
CA GLN A 70 -7.23 20.31 5.22
C GLN A 70 -7.39 19.04 6.06
N VAL A 71 -8.25 19.09 7.09
CA VAL A 71 -8.55 17.92 7.94
C VAL A 71 -9.08 16.74 7.12
N ARG A 72 -9.68 16.99 5.94
CA ARG A 72 -10.17 15.95 5.03
C ARG A 72 -9.12 14.87 4.73
N TYR A 73 -7.85 15.23 4.50
CA TYR A 73 -6.79 14.26 4.21
C TYR A 73 -6.60 13.26 5.36
N TYR A 74 -6.62 13.77 6.60
CA TYR A 74 -6.52 12.94 7.80
C TYR A 74 -7.70 11.97 7.89
N VAL A 75 -8.91 12.45 7.62
CA VAL A 75 -10.10 11.59 7.74
C VAL A 75 -10.12 10.48 6.69
N TYR A 76 -9.75 10.78 5.44
CA TYR A 76 -9.59 9.75 4.41
C TYR A 76 -8.51 8.72 4.78
N ALA A 77 -7.36 9.17 5.27
CA ALA A 77 -6.29 8.27 5.70
C ALA A 77 -6.73 7.37 6.87
N PHE A 78 -7.43 7.94 7.86
CA PHE A 78 -7.92 7.19 9.00
C PHE A 78 -8.97 6.15 8.61
N LEU A 79 -9.95 6.53 7.77
CA LEU A 79 -10.93 5.59 7.21
C LEU A 79 -10.25 4.47 6.41
N TYR A 80 -9.26 4.81 5.58
CA TYR A 80 -8.49 3.83 4.82
C TYR A 80 -7.81 2.82 5.75
N VAL A 81 -7.13 3.27 6.81
CA VAL A 81 -6.44 2.35 7.74
C VAL A 81 -7.41 1.41 8.43
N ILE A 82 -8.58 1.89 8.86
CA ILE A 82 -9.62 1.04 9.45
C ILE A 82 -10.05 -0.04 8.46
N PHE A 83 -10.48 0.37 7.25
CA PHE A 83 -10.91 -0.58 6.22
C PHE A 83 -9.79 -1.54 5.78
N ALA A 84 -8.54 -1.07 5.74
CA ALA A 84 -7.39 -1.91 5.39
C ALA A 84 -7.18 -3.00 6.44
N VAL A 85 -7.23 -2.66 7.73
CA VAL A 85 -7.15 -3.65 8.82
C VAL A 85 -8.30 -4.64 8.73
N ASP A 86 -9.52 -4.17 8.48
CA ASP A 86 -10.68 -5.04 8.37
C ASP A 86 -10.59 -6.00 7.16
N SER A 87 -10.06 -5.51 6.04
CA SER A 87 -9.86 -6.32 4.83
C SER A 87 -8.87 -7.47 5.01
N ILE A 88 -7.93 -7.35 5.96
CA ILE A 88 -6.98 -8.42 6.28
C ILE A 88 -7.72 -9.66 6.81
N PHE A 89 -8.86 -9.49 7.48
CA PHE A 89 -9.65 -10.63 8.00
C PHE A 89 -10.34 -11.45 6.89
N LEU A 90 -10.44 -10.91 5.67
CA LEU A 90 -11.00 -11.65 4.54
C LEU A 90 -10.11 -12.83 4.11
N PHE A 91 -8.79 -12.72 4.26
CA PHE A 91 -7.84 -13.77 3.87
C PHE A 91 -7.95 -15.05 4.72
N PRO A 92 -7.84 -15.00 6.08
CA PRO A 92 -7.98 -16.20 6.88
C PRO A 92 -9.39 -16.79 6.76
N TRP A 93 -10.44 -15.96 6.67
CA TRP A 93 -11.80 -16.45 6.44
C TRP A 93 -11.90 -17.28 5.16
N ALA A 94 -11.32 -16.83 4.04
CA ALA A 94 -11.37 -17.56 2.78
C ALA A 94 -10.76 -18.98 2.90
N THR A 95 -9.73 -19.14 3.73
CA THR A 95 -9.13 -20.46 4.00
C THR A 95 -10.06 -21.37 4.82
N VAL A 96 -10.79 -20.83 5.79
CA VAL A 96 -11.74 -21.60 6.62
C VAL A 96 -13.01 -21.94 5.82
N PHE A 97 -13.49 -21.02 4.98
CA PHE A 97 -14.63 -21.27 4.09
C PHE A 97 -14.38 -22.46 3.15
N ALA A 98 -13.14 -22.61 2.66
CA ALA A 98 -12.73 -23.73 1.83
C ALA A 98 -12.58 -25.06 2.61
N ALA A 99 -12.59 -25.04 3.94
CA ALA A 99 -12.44 -26.24 4.76
C ALA A 99 -13.72 -27.10 4.78
N PRO A 100 -13.60 -28.43 4.78
CA PRO A 100 -14.75 -29.33 4.80
C PRO A 100 -15.67 -29.08 6.01
N GLY A 101 -16.98 -28.93 5.76
CA GLY A 101 -18.00 -28.79 6.81
C GLY A 101 -18.27 -27.37 7.31
N TYR A 102 -17.53 -26.35 6.83
CA TYR A 102 -17.64 -24.97 7.35
C TYR A 102 -18.31 -23.97 6.41
N GLY A 103 -18.52 -24.30 5.12
CA GLY A 103 -18.91 -23.35 4.08
C GLY A 103 -20.15 -22.49 4.40
N ALA A 104 -21.29 -23.09 4.75
CA ALA A 104 -22.52 -22.31 4.99
C ALA A 104 -22.47 -21.41 6.23
N THR A 105 -21.92 -21.91 7.35
CA THR A 105 -21.82 -21.16 8.61
C THR A 105 -20.88 -19.96 8.47
N THR A 106 -19.68 -20.20 7.96
CA THR A 106 -18.66 -19.16 7.75
C THR A 106 -19.10 -18.13 6.72
N LEU A 107 -19.93 -18.50 5.74
CA LEU A 107 -20.50 -17.56 4.79
C LEU A 107 -21.45 -16.57 5.48
N VAL A 108 -22.31 -17.04 6.38
CA VAL A 108 -23.21 -16.17 7.16
C VAL A 108 -22.41 -15.23 8.06
N GLU A 109 -21.39 -15.74 8.76
CA GLU A 109 -20.50 -14.92 9.57
C GLU A 109 -19.81 -13.81 8.76
N MET A 110 -19.39 -14.11 7.53
CA MET A 110 -18.80 -13.12 6.65
C MET A 110 -19.80 -12.06 6.19
N PHE A 111 -21.04 -12.43 5.89
CA PHE A 111 -22.08 -11.43 5.60
C PHE A 111 -22.37 -10.53 6.80
N ILE A 112 -22.32 -11.07 8.02
CA ILE A 112 -22.45 -10.26 9.24
C ILE A 112 -21.26 -9.30 9.37
N PHE A 113 -20.03 -9.77 9.18
CA PHE A 113 -18.81 -8.95 9.20
C PHE A 113 -18.85 -7.83 8.16
N LEU A 114 -19.15 -8.16 6.90
CA LEU A 114 -19.35 -7.18 5.83
C LEU A 114 -20.50 -6.21 6.14
N GLY A 115 -21.54 -6.68 6.83
CA GLY A 115 -22.62 -5.84 7.33
C GLY A 115 -22.11 -4.75 8.29
N PHE A 116 -21.22 -5.07 9.23
CA PHE A 116 -20.61 -4.08 10.11
C PHE A 116 -19.76 -3.05 9.33
N LEU A 117 -18.97 -3.49 8.35
CA LEU A 117 -18.20 -2.60 7.48
C LEU A 117 -19.10 -1.68 6.66
N ALA A 118 -20.18 -2.24 6.09
CA ALA A 118 -21.16 -1.48 5.33
C ALA A 118 -21.86 -0.43 6.21
N VAL A 119 -22.23 -0.76 7.45
CA VAL A 119 -22.82 0.21 8.40
C VAL A 119 -21.83 1.34 8.72
N GLY A 120 -20.56 1.02 8.96
CA GLY A 120 -19.50 2.03 9.16
C GLY A 120 -19.36 2.98 7.97
N LEU A 121 -19.32 2.42 6.75
CA LEU A 121 -19.24 3.19 5.51
C LEU A 121 -20.49 4.07 5.29
N LEU A 122 -21.68 3.50 5.49
CA LEU A 122 -22.95 4.21 5.37
C LEU A 122 -23.04 5.37 6.38
N TYR A 123 -22.53 5.18 7.59
CA TYR A 123 -22.46 6.25 8.59
C TYR A 123 -21.51 7.37 8.17
N ALA A 124 -20.30 7.03 7.70
CA ALA A 124 -19.33 8.00 7.21
C ALA A 124 -19.90 8.81 6.02
N TRP A 125 -20.60 8.13 5.10
CA TRP A 125 -21.28 8.77 3.99
C TRP A 125 -22.40 9.70 4.46
N LYS A 126 -23.28 9.24 5.36
CA LYS A 126 -24.36 10.07 5.93
C LYS A 126 -23.83 11.32 6.66
N LYS A 127 -22.62 11.24 7.22
CA LYS A 127 -21.95 12.37 7.88
C LYS A 127 -21.24 13.32 6.93
N GLY A 128 -21.29 13.10 5.61
CA GLY A 128 -20.65 13.96 4.61
C GLY A 128 -19.11 13.89 4.65
N VAL A 129 -18.55 12.91 5.37
CA VAL A 129 -17.10 12.80 5.57
C VAL A 129 -16.38 12.38 4.29
N LEU A 130 -17.12 11.76 3.37
CA LEU A 130 -16.66 11.32 2.06
C LEU A 130 -16.86 12.39 0.97
N GLU A 131 -17.24 13.61 1.33
CA GLU A 131 -17.39 14.71 0.38
C GLU A 131 -16.05 15.39 0.11
N TRP A 132 -15.81 15.74 -1.15
CA TRP A 132 -14.64 16.51 -1.58
C TRP A 132 -15.11 17.87 -2.09
N THR A 133 -15.66 18.66 -1.18
CA THR A 133 -16.17 20.02 -1.44
C THR A 133 -15.44 21.05 -0.60
#